data_AF-A0A392ND31-F1
#
_entry.id   AF-A0A392ND31-F1
#
_cell.length_a   1.000
_cell.length_b   1.000
_cell.length_c   1.000
_cell.angle_alpha   90.00
_cell.angle_beta   90.00
_cell.angle_gamma   90.00
#
_symmetry.space_group_name_H-M   'P 1'
#
loop_
_entity.id
_entity.type
_entity.pdbx_description
1 polymer ?
#
loop_
_entity_poly.entity_id
_entity_poly.type
_entity_poly.pdbx_seq_one_letter_code
_entity_poly.pdbx_strand_id
1 'polypeptide(L)' 'MVTGEAAYSTLSPVQAAVGIAACGLRPEIPKDCQPNLRYIMTKCWNNTPSKRPKFSDILAILLQPYNNN' A
#
# COMPACT_ATOMS: atom_id res chain seq x y z
N MET A 1 5.77 0.91 -10.44
CA MET A 1 4.69 1.56 -9.66
C MET A 1 3.35 1.05 -10.18
N VAL A 2 2.36 0.84 -9.33
CA VAL A 2 1.11 0.12 -9.69
C VAL A 2 0.22 0.94 -10.63
N THR A 3 -0.04 2.21 -10.29
CA THR A 3 -0.92 3.09 -11.10
C THR A 3 -0.15 3.99 -12.06
N GLY A 4 1.12 4.30 -11.77
CA GLY A 4 1.91 5.27 -12.52
C GLY A 4 1.50 6.74 -12.29
N GLU A 5 0.50 6.98 -11.44
CA GLU A 5 -0.03 8.30 -11.14
C GLU A 5 0.58 8.90 -9.86
N ALA A 6 0.53 10.23 -9.74
CA ALA A 6 0.89 10.91 -8.50
C ALA A 6 -0.15 10.63 -7.40
N ALA A 7 0.31 10.17 -6.24
CA ALA A 7 -0.56 9.89 -5.11
C ALA A 7 -1.24 11.18 -4.61
N TYR A 8 -2.57 11.12 -4.43
CA TYR A 8 -3.38 12.25 -3.94
C TYR A 8 -3.30 13.51 -4.81
N SER A 9 -3.16 13.35 -6.13
CA SER A 9 -3.01 14.46 -7.10
C SER A 9 -4.12 15.53 -7.04
N THR A 10 -5.29 15.19 -6.50
CA THR A 10 -6.44 16.10 -6.33
C THR A 10 -6.47 16.83 -4.98
N LEU A 11 -5.55 16.52 -4.06
CA LEU A 11 -5.49 17.09 -2.71
C LEU A 11 -4.29 18.04 -2.58
N SER A 12 -4.46 19.10 -1.79
CA SER A 12 -3.31 19.87 -1.31
C SER A 12 -2.46 19.04 -0.34
N PRO A 13 -1.16 19.36 -0.16
CA PRO A 13 -0.29 18.63 0.77
C PRO A 13 -0.84 18.53 2.20
N VAL A 14 -1.48 19.60 2.69
CA VAL A 14 -2.09 19.62 4.02
C VAL A 14 -3.30 18.70 4.11
N GLN A 15 -4.20 18.72 3.10
CA GLN A 15 -5.35 17.82 3.06
C GLN A 15 -4.92 16.34 3.00
N ALA A 16 -3.90 16.02 2.20
CA ALA A 16 -3.35 14.67 2.15
C ALA A 16 -2.77 14.26 3.52
N ALA A 17 -1.96 15.12 4.14
CA ALA A 17 -1.36 14.83 5.46
C ALA A 17 -2.43 14.60 6.55
N VAL A 18 -3.43 15.48 6.63
CA VAL A 18 -4.54 15.36 7.58
C VAL A 18 -5.37 14.10 7.30
N GLY A 19 -5.73 13.86 6.03
CA GLY A 19 -6.47 12.67 5.64
C GLY A 19 -5.74 11.38 6.02
N ILE A 20 -4.42 11.31 5.79
CA ILE A 20 -3.59 10.13 6.11
C ILE A 20 -3.51 9.92 7.63
N ALA A 21 -3.26 10.98 8.39
CA ALA A 21 -2.97 10.91 9.82
C ALA A 21 -4.24 10.78 10.68
N ALA A 22 -5.28 11.57 10.39
CA ALA A 22 -6.49 11.64 11.21
C ALA A 22 -7.60 10.72 10.70
N CYS A 23 -7.70 10.51 9.37
CA CYS A 23 -8.80 9.74 8.77
C CYS A 23 -8.36 8.36 8.27
N GLY A 24 -7.07 8.03 8.33
CA GLY A 24 -6.56 6.76 7.81
C GLY A 24 -6.62 6.64 6.29
N LEU A 25 -6.65 7.76 5.56
CA LEU A 25 -6.67 7.80 4.10
C LEU A 25 -5.49 7.00 3.53
N ARG A 26 -5.77 6.12 2.57
CA ARG A 26 -4.77 5.37 1.80
C ARG A 26 -5.14 5.40 0.31
N PRO A 27 -4.18 5.22 -0.60
CA PRO A 27 -4.47 5.14 -2.02
C PRO A 27 -5.36 3.94 -2.33
N GLU A 28 -6.27 4.11 -3.29
CA GLU A 28 -7.06 2.99 -3.82
C GLU A 28 -6.15 2.01 -4.57
N ILE A 29 -6.37 0.71 -4.38
CA ILE A 29 -5.62 -0.34 -5.07
C ILE A 29 -6.45 -0.82 -6.27
N PRO A 30 -5.99 -0.63 -7.53
CA PRO A 30 -6.68 -1.05 -8.74
C PRO A 30 -7.08 -2.53 -8.69
N LYS A 31 -8.22 -2.89 -9.28
CA LYS A 31 -8.77 -4.26 -9.20
C LYS A 31 -7.84 -5.30 -9.82
N ASP A 32 -7.17 -4.93 -10.90
CA ASP A 32 -6.19 -5.67 -11.69
C ASP A 32 -4.78 -5.70 -11.07
N CYS A 33 -4.58 -5.08 -9.90
CA CYS A 33 -3.31 -5.17 -9.18
C CYS A 33 -3.00 -6.63 -8.78
N GLN A 34 -1.77 -7.06 -9.05
CA GLN A 34 -1.26 -8.37 -8.67
C GLN A 34 -1.53 -8.68 -7.18
N PRO A 35 -2.02 -9.88 -6.83
CA PRO A 35 -2.38 -10.26 -5.46
C PRO A 35 -1.28 -10.02 -4.42
N ASN A 36 -0.03 -10.36 -4.76
CA ASN A 36 1.12 -10.17 -3.86
C ASN A 36 1.34 -8.68 -3.56
N LEU A 37 1.29 -7.82 -4.57
CA LEU A 37 1.44 -6.37 -4.39
C LEU A 37 0.27 -5.77 -3.60
N ARG A 38 -0.97 -6.19 -3.89
CA ARG A 38 -2.15 -5.80 -3.10
C ARG A 38 -1.96 -6.15 -1.63
N TYR A 39 -1.52 -7.37 -1.36
CA TYR A 39 -1.28 -7.85 0.00
C TYR A 39 -0.21 -7.03 0.71
N ILE A 40 0.94 -6.81 0.06
CA ILE A 40 2.05 -5.99 0.61
C ILE A 40 1.57 -4.58 0.91
N MET A 41 0.95 -3.88 -0.05
CA MET A 41 0.47 -2.51 0.14
C MET A 41 -0.48 -2.39 1.33
N THR A 42 -1.44 -3.32 1.43
CA THR A 42 -2.41 -3.35 2.54
C THR A 42 -1.73 -3.55 3.89
N LYS A 43 -0.72 -4.43 3.97
CA LYS A 43 0.03 -4.70 5.20
C LYS A 43 0.95 -3.54 5.59
N CYS A 44 1.66 -2.93 4.64
CA CYS A 44 2.54 -1.79 4.88
C CYS A 44 1.78 -0.56 5.37
N TRP A 45 0.54 -0.36 4.91
CA TRP A 45 -0.30 0.78 5.26
C TRP A 45 -1.19 0.57 6.48
N ASN A 46 -0.95 -0.49 7.27
CA ASN A 46 -1.74 -0.77 8.47
C ASN A 46 -1.76 0.43 9.43
N ASN A 47 -2.95 0.75 9.94
CA ASN A 47 -3.16 1.84 10.91
C ASN A 47 -2.42 1.59 12.22
N THR A 48 -2.23 0.33 12.61
CA THR A 48 -1.40 -0.06 13.75
C THR A 48 0.05 -0.24 13.29
N PRO A 49 1.00 0.61 13.71
CA PRO A 49 2.39 0.53 13.24
C PRO A 49 3.07 -0.81 13.53
N SER A 50 2.76 -1.44 14.67
CA SER A 50 3.32 -2.75 15.06
C SER A 50 2.82 -3.91 14.19
N LYS A 51 1.75 -3.74 13.42
CA LYS A 51 1.24 -4.74 12.48
C LYS A 51 1.88 -4.65 11.10
N ARG A 52 2.73 -3.65 10.86
CA ARG A 52 3.43 -3.47 9.58
C ARG A 52 4.54 -4.52 9.47
N PRO A 53 4.71 -5.15 8.29
CA PRO A 53 5.71 -6.19 8.09
C PRO A 53 7.13 -5.63 8.16
N LYS A 54 8.10 -6.47 8.50
CA LYS A 54 9.51 -6.11 8.35
C LYS A 54 9.89 -6.15 6.87
N PHE A 55 10.95 -5.44 6.51
CA PHE A 55 11.47 -5.48 5.13
C PHE A 55 11.85 -6.90 4.67
N SER A 56 12.33 -7.76 5.58
CA SER A 56 12.60 -9.17 5.30
C SER A 56 11.35 -9.92 4.83
N ASP A 57 10.20 -9.65 5.45
CA ASP A 57 8.93 -10.31 5.12
C ASP A 57 8.41 -9.81 3.77
N ILE A 58 8.57 -8.51 3.50
CA ILE A 58 8.23 -7.90 2.20
C ILE A 58 9.06 -8.54 1.08
N LEU A 59 10.38 -8.67 1.28
CA LEU A 59 11.28 -9.32 0.33
C LEU A 59 10.89 -10.77 0.07
N ALA A 60 10.56 -11.53 1.12
CA ALA A 60 10.12 -12.92 0.97
C ALA A 60 8.88 -13.02 0.08
N ILE A 61 7.91 -12.11 0.20
CA ILE A 61 6.70 -12.10 -0.64
C ILE A 61 7.01 -11.65 -2.08
N LEU A 62 7.88 -10.65 -2.26
CA LEU A 62 8.25 -10.14 -3.58
C LEU A 62 9.06 -11.15 -4.40
N LEU A 63 9.89 -11.95 -3.73
CA LEU A 63 10.74 -12.95 -4.35
C LEU A 63 10.05 -14.31 -4.50
N GLN A 64 8.87 -14.48 -3.90
CA GLN A 64 8.10 -15.70 -4.08
C GLN A 64 7.63 -15.82 -5.54
N PRO A 65 7.84 -16.99 -6.18
CA PRO A 65 7.29 -17.24 -7.50
C PRO A 65 5.76 -17.14 -7.43
N TYR A 66 5.17 -16.43 -8.39
CA TYR A 66 3.74 -16.20 -8.49
C TYR A 66 2.99 -17.54 -8.68
N ASN A 67 2.53 -18.14 -7.59
CA ASN A 67 1.65 -19.30 -7.62
C ASN A 67 0.20 -18.84 -7.45
N ASN A 68 -0.51 -18.82 -8.58
CA ASN A 68 -1.96 -18.70 -8.60
C ASN A 68 -2.59 -20.02 -8.18
N ASN A 69 -3.20 -20.05 -6.99
CA ASN A 69 -4.33 -20.93 -6.72
C ASN A 69 -5.62 -20.12 -6.82
#